data_AF-A0A965XVV6-F1
#
_entry.id   AF-A0A965XVV6-F1
#
_cell.length_a   1.000
_cell.length_b   1.000
_cell.length_c   1.000
_cell.angle_alpha   90.00
_cell.angle_beta   90.00
_cell.angle_gamma   90.00
#
_symmetry.space_group_name_H-M   'P 1'
#
loop_
_entity.id
_entity.type
_entity.pdbx_description
1 polymer ?
#
loop_
_entity_poly.entity_id
_entity_poly.type
_entity_poly.pdbx_seq_one_letter_code
_entity_poly.pdbx_strand_id
1 'polypeptide(L)' 'MNYDEVIFFDLETSGLEPDQHSIIQIAAIDAVSGDEFTRKVKFRKKLASPEALAVNHYT' A
#
# COMPACT_ATOMS: atom_id res chain seq x y z
N MET A 1 -11.69 14.48 20.51
CA MET A 1 -11.23 13.10 20.67
C MET A 1 -9.77 13.16 21.05
N ASN A 2 -9.36 12.57 22.17
CA ASN A 2 -7.96 12.21 22.36
C ASN A 2 -7.74 10.97 21.50
N TYR A 3 -7.03 11.11 20.39
CA TYR A 3 -6.52 9.93 19.70
C TYR A 3 -5.19 9.64 20.37
N ASP A 4 -5.18 8.73 21.34
CA ASP A 4 -3.96 8.34 22.04
C ASP A 4 -2.96 7.68 21.07
N GLU A 5 -3.42 7.23 19.88
CA GLU A 5 -2.61 6.80 18.75
C GLU A 5 -3.28 7.22 17.42
N VAL A 6 -2.48 7.71 16.47
CA VAL A 6 -2.90 8.01 15.08
C VAL A 6 -1.93 7.31 14.14
N ILE A 7 -2.44 6.40 13.32
CA ILE A 7 -1.64 5.72 12.31
C ILE A 7 -1.89 6.36 10.95
N PHE A 8 -0.86 6.93 10.35
CA PHE A 8 -0.88 7.31 8.95
C PHE A 8 -0.44 6.11 8.11
N PHE A 9 -1.14 5.82 7.03
CA PHE A 9 -0.78 4.73 6.13
C PHE A 9 -0.96 5.13 4.68
N ASP A 10 -0.22 4.44 3.82
CA ASP A 10 -0.31 4.53 2.38
C ASP A 10 -0.27 3.14 1.74
N LEU A 11 -0.96 3.00 0.61
CA LEU A 11 -1.13 1.74 -0.10
C LEU A 11 -0.67 1.87 -1.53
N GLU A 12 0.21 0.96 -1.93
CA GLU A 12 0.45 0.70 -3.35
C GLU A 12 -0.51 -0.38 -3.81
N THR A 13 -1.12 -0.17 -4.97
CA THR A 13 -2.09 -1.09 -5.56
C THR A 13 -1.65 -1.56 -6.93
N SER A 14 -2.20 -2.69 -7.40
CA SER A 14 -1.94 -3.19 -8.75
C SER A 14 -2.82 -2.53 -9.81
N GLY A 15 -3.54 -1.46 -9.48
CA GLY A 15 -4.52 -0.73 -10.31
C GLY A 15 -5.61 -0.07 -9.47
N LEU A 16 -6.45 0.77 -10.08
CA LEU A 16 -7.39 1.64 -9.36
C LEU A 16 -8.74 1.00 -9.01
N GLU A 17 -9.14 -0.07 -9.71
CA GLU A 17 -10.39 -0.79 -9.47
C GLU A 17 -10.26 -1.77 -8.28
N PRO A 18 -10.85 -1.51 -7.10
CA PRO A 18 -10.56 -2.28 -5.88
C PRO A 18 -11.05 -3.73 -5.93
N ASP A 19 -12.12 -4.00 -6.68
CA ASP A 19 -12.66 -5.36 -6.85
C ASP A 19 -11.84 -6.22 -7.81
N GLN A 20 -10.91 -5.62 -8.57
CA GLN A 20 -10.09 -6.29 -9.57
C GLN A 20 -8.60 -6.31 -9.19
N HIS A 21 -8.12 -5.24 -8.58
CA HIS A 21 -6.71 -5.01 -8.30
C HIS A 21 -6.38 -5.23 -6.82
N SER A 22 -5.20 -5.80 -6.57
CA SER A 22 -4.74 -6.11 -5.22
C SER A 22 -3.92 -4.98 -4.62
N ILE A 23 -3.91 -4.86 -3.30
CA ILE A 23 -2.86 -4.14 -2.57
C ILE A 23 -1.55 -4.91 -2.77
N ILE A 24 -0.47 -4.21 -3.14
CA ILE A 24 0.85 -4.78 -3.42
C ILE A 24 1.92 -4.34 -2.42
N GLN A 25 1.70 -3.23 -1.70
CA GLN A 25 2.54 -2.79 -0.60
C GLN A 25 1.70 -2.00 0.41
N ILE A 26 2.07 -2.12 1.68
CA ILE A 26 1.50 -1.34 2.78
C ILE A 26 2.65 -0.62 3.46
N ALA A 27 2.51 0.68 3.66
CA ALA A 27 3.41 1.49 4.50
C ALA A 27 2.57 2.18 5.58
N ALA A 28 3.07 2.24 6.81
CA ALA A 28 2.42 2.93 7.91
C ALA A 28 3.43 3.51 8.90
N ILE A 29 3.02 4.58 9.58
CA ILE A 29 3.75 5.21 10.67
C ILE A 29 2.78 5.55 11.80
N ASP A 30 3.16 5.21 13.03
CA ASP A 30 2.51 5.75 14.22
C ASP A 30 3.00 7.17 14.48
N ALA A 31 2.07 8.14 14.47
CA ALA A 31 2.36 9.55 14.67
C ALA A 31 2.91 9.88 16.07
N VAL A 32 2.69 9.01 17.05
CA VAL A 32 3.10 9.23 18.45
C VAL A 32 4.45 8.59 18.73
N SER A 33 4.59 7.28 18.48
CA SER A 33 5.84 6.55 18.74
C SER A 33 6.91 6.78 17.65
N GLY A 34 6.47 7.08 16.42
CA GLY A 34 7.35 7.09 15.25
C GLY A 34 7.67 5.70 14.70
N ASP A 35 7.04 4.64 15.23
CA ASP A 35 7.26 3.29 14.74
C ASP A 35 6.75 3.15 13.30
N GLU A 36 7.59 2.55 12.45
CA GLU A 36 7.31 2.35 11.03
C GLU A 36 7.02 0.89 10.70
N PHE A 37 6.12 0.69 9.75
CA PHE A 37 5.83 -0.60 9.17
C PHE A 37 5.84 -0.50 7.64
N THR A 38 6.59 -1.38 6.98
CA THR A 38 6.52 -1.54 5.53
C THR A 38 6.53 -3.00 5.14
N ARG A 39 5.63 -3.38 4.23
CA ARG A 39 5.57 -4.76 3.73
C ARG A 39 5.06 -4.84 2.30
N LYS A 40 5.82 -5.54 1.46
CA LYS A 40 5.37 -5.98 0.13
C LYS A 40 4.46 -7.19 0.25
N VAL A 41 3.39 -7.20 -0.52
CA VAL A 41 2.37 -8.25 -0.55
C VAL A 41 2.52 -9.04 -1.85
N LYS A 42 2.45 -10.38 -1.77
CA LYS A 42 2.49 -11.22 -2.96
C LYS A 42 1.18 -11.06 -3.74
N PHE A 43 1.27 -10.77 -5.02
CA PHE A 43 0.11 -10.56 -5.89
C PHE A 43 0.29 -11.24 -7.25
N ARG A 44 -0.80 -11.31 -8.02
CA ARG A 44 -0.79 -11.88 -9.37
C ARG A 44 -0.48 -10.79 -10.40
N LYS A 45 0.80 -10.63 -10.75
CA LYS A 45 1.25 -9.63 -11.75
C LYS A 45 0.45 -9.64 -13.06
N LYS A 46 -0.03 -10.81 -13.52
CA LYS A 46 -0.82 -10.95 -14.75
C LYS A 46 -2.19 -10.26 -14.71
N LEU A 47 -2.69 -9.92 -13.52
CA LEU A 47 -3.97 -9.25 -13.30
C LEU A 47 -3.78 -7.77 -12.93
N ALA A 48 -2.55 -7.25 -12.98
CA ALA A 48 -2.23 -5.87 -12.65
C ALA A 48 -2.33 -4.98 -13.89
N SER A 49 -2.71 -3.71 -13.68
CA SER A 49 -2.55 -2.65 -14.68
C SER A 49 -1.05 -2.44 -14.96
N PRO A 50 -0.62 -2.45 -16.23
CA PRO A 50 0.76 -2.12 -16.61
C PRO A 50 1.20 -0.74 -16.12
N GLU A 51 0.30 0.24 -16.14
CA GLU A 51 0.55 1.61 -15.68
C GLU A 51 0.83 1.63 -14.18
N ALA A 52 0.02 0.93 -13.38
CA ALA A 52 0.24 0.81 -11.93
C ALA A 52 1.57 0.11 -11.61
N LEU A 53 1.93 -0.93 -12.38
CA LEU A 53 3.23 -1.59 -12.22
C LEU A 53 4.39 -0.63 -12.52
N ALA A 54 4.27 0.24 -13.53
CA ALA A 54 5.29 1.22 -13.87
C ALA A 54 5.43 2.31 -12.80
N VAL A 55 4.31 2.86 -12.33
CA VAL A 55 4.27 3.85 -11.24
C VAL A 55 4.90 3.28 -9.97
N ASN A 56 4.61 2.02 -9.66
CA ASN A 56 5.07 1.37 -8.42
C ASN A 56 6.43 0.67 -8.57
N HIS A 57 7.13 0.88 -9.70
CA HIS A 57 8.47 0.35 -9.97
C HIS A 57 8.58 -1.19 -9.90
N TYR A 58 7.56 -1.91 -10.41
CA TYR A 58 7.53 -3.37 -10.52
C TYR A 58 7.87 -3.92 -11.92
N THR A 59 8.27 -3.03 -12.84
CA THR A 59 8.69 -3.28 -14.23
C THR A 59 10.19 -3.38 -14.39
#